data_AF-A0A497RS55-F1
#
_entry.id   AF-A0A497RS55-F1
#
_cell.length_a   1.000
_cell.length_b   1.000
_cell.length_c   1.000
_cell.angle_alpha   90.00
_cell.angle_beta   90.00
_cell.angle_gamma   90.00
#
_symmetry.space_group_name_H-M   'P 1'
#
loop_
_entity.id
_entity.type
_entity.pdbx_description
1 polymer ?
#
loop_
_entity_poly.entity_id
_entity_poly.type
_entity_poly.pdbx_seq_one_letter_code
_entity_poly.pdbx_strand_id
1 'polypeptide(L)'
;MVVYEITAYYPRYGDPHAKFPDEYDSASWRGEDLEGLKRLAWDWIEDRARYYGTSPYLGTITEKEVKEPAKPPPPKEVPVERMPRVIHERAEITVRVRDSVTREPIPAATVRFGGVEKITDLTGETDYFYVDPYACYPVTISAPFYRTLETLTDVPEPKPYTFTYYLEPKFGEELSEDERREVDSVWEKVLAGLGIVWEQVDEELKELLRGFVTGVDYVKEHWPMLLAWAIETALTWTALESGAALLASKARHVKKVVDFLKGEKQYIPRLTP
;
A
#
# COMPACT_ATOMS: atom_id res chain seq x y z
N MET A 1 42.68 -21.41 -23.11
CA MET A 1 42.21 -20.06 -23.44
C MET A 1 42.31 -19.23 -22.18
N VAL A 2 42.73 -17.97 -22.26
CA VAL A 2 42.69 -17.06 -21.09
C VAL A 2 41.34 -16.35 -21.15
N VAL A 3 40.54 -16.51 -20.09
CA VAL A 3 39.25 -15.83 -19.97
C VAL A 3 39.35 -14.90 -18.76
N TYR A 4 38.93 -13.66 -18.92
CA TYR A 4 38.88 -12.70 -17.83
C TYR A 4 37.48 -12.66 -17.24
N GLU A 5 37.40 -12.51 -15.92
CA GLU A 5 36.19 -12.19 -15.20
C GLU A 5 36.37 -10.80 -14.58
N ILE A 6 35.48 -9.87 -14.94
CA ILE A 6 35.45 -8.53 -14.38
C ILE A 6 34.18 -8.38 -13.55
N THR A 7 34.34 -7.92 -12.31
CA THR A 7 33.21 -7.56 -11.44
C THR A 7 33.32 -6.08 -11.09
N ALA A 8 32.23 -5.33 -11.31
CA ALA A 8 32.08 -3.96 -10.85
C ALA A 8 31.24 -3.93 -9.57
N TYR A 9 31.62 -3.07 -8.62
CA TYR A 9 30.90 -2.81 -7.38
C TYR A 9 30.57 -1.33 -7.26
N TYR A 10 29.35 -0.99 -6.83
CA TYR A 10 28.93 0.38 -6.58
C TYR A 10 28.12 0.50 -5.28
N PRO A 11 28.50 1.38 -4.33
CA PRO A 11 27.80 1.50 -3.06
C PRO A 11 26.41 2.10 -3.25
N ARG A 12 25.40 1.47 -2.64
CA ARG A 12 24.04 2.01 -2.59
C ARG A 12 24.02 3.26 -1.71
N TYR A 13 23.34 4.31 -2.17
CA TYR A 13 23.13 5.57 -1.43
C TYR A 13 24.37 6.45 -1.19
N GLY A 14 25.49 6.18 -1.86
CA GLY A 14 26.63 7.10 -1.85
C GLY A 14 27.40 7.18 -0.53
N ASP A 15 27.26 6.19 0.37
CA ASP A 15 28.13 6.08 1.54
C ASP A 15 29.49 5.49 1.11
N PRO A 16 30.59 6.28 1.13
CA PRO A 16 31.92 5.79 0.79
C PRO A 16 32.50 4.84 1.85
N HIS A 17 31.79 4.65 2.98
CA HIS A 17 32.21 3.81 4.10
C HIS A 17 31.40 2.52 4.24
N ALA A 18 30.61 2.13 3.23
CA ALA A 18 29.94 0.84 3.19
C ALA A 18 30.94 -0.31 3.50
N LYS A 19 30.58 -1.18 4.43
CA LYS A 19 31.46 -2.26 4.94
C LYS A 19 30.96 -3.65 4.58
N PHE A 20 29.71 -3.78 4.15
CA PHE A 20 29.09 -5.08 3.93
C PHE A 20 28.72 -5.32 2.47
N PRO A 21 28.88 -6.55 1.93
CA PRO A 21 28.63 -6.84 0.51
C PRO A 21 27.21 -6.56 0.00
N ASP A 22 26.22 -6.61 0.89
CA ASP A 22 24.80 -6.32 0.65
C ASP A 22 24.50 -4.82 0.47
N GLU A 23 25.47 -3.96 0.79
CA GLU A 23 25.41 -2.51 0.58
C GLU A 23 25.85 -2.10 -0.84
N TYR A 24 26.26 -3.06 -1.68
CA TYR A 24 26.72 -2.81 -3.05
C TYR A 24 25.77 -3.39 -4.10
N ASP A 25 25.52 -2.61 -5.14
CA ASP A 25 25.15 -3.19 -6.43
C ASP A 25 26.41 -3.80 -7.05
N SER A 26 26.27 -4.95 -7.71
CA SER A 26 27.37 -5.56 -8.46
C SER A 26 26.91 -6.17 -9.77
N ALA A 27 27.81 -6.19 -10.74
CA ALA A 27 27.62 -6.85 -12.03
C ALA A 27 28.94 -7.51 -12.46
N SER A 28 28.84 -8.68 -13.10
CA SER A 28 30.01 -9.46 -13.53
C SER A 28 29.91 -9.86 -14.99
N TRP A 29 31.04 -9.79 -15.70
CA TRP A 29 31.16 -10.16 -17.11
C TRP A 29 32.35 -11.08 -17.31
N ARG A 30 32.25 -11.99 -18.29
CA ARG A 30 33.33 -12.90 -18.68
C ARG A 30 33.58 -12.85 -20.18
N GLY A 31 34.85 -12.88 -20.57
CA GLY A 31 35.25 -12.83 -21.98
C GLY A 31 36.75 -12.83 -22.18
N GLU A 32 37.17 -12.88 -23.44
CA GLU A 32 38.59 -12.88 -23.83
C GLU A 32 39.15 -11.45 -24.00
N ASP A 33 38.28 -10.48 -24.29
CA ASP A 33 38.65 -9.08 -24.49
C ASP A 33 38.59 -8.29 -23.17
N LEU A 34 39.73 -8.24 -22.46
CA LEU A 34 39.83 -7.55 -21.17
C LEU A 34 39.46 -6.06 -21.26
N GLU A 35 39.88 -5.36 -22.30
CA GLU A 35 39.61 -3.91 -22.45
C GLU A 35 38.14 -3.66 -22.76
N GLY A 36 37.51 -4.52 -23.58
CA GLY A 36 36.07 -4.49 -23.80
C GLY A 36 35.27 -4.71 -22.51
N LEU A 37 35.69 -5.66 -21.67
CA LEU A 37 35.07 -5.91 -20.36
C LEU A 37 35.26 -4.73 -19.40
N LYS A 38 36.43 -4.07 -19.41
CA LYS A 38 36.68 -2.88 -18.58
C LYS A 38 35.78 -1.72 -18.97
N ARG A 39 35.56 -1.51 -20.28
CA ARG A 39 34.58 -0.53 -20.76
C ARG A 39 33.18 -0.83 -20.27
N LEU A 40 32.71 -2.07 -20.42
CA LEU A 40 31.38 -2.47 -19.95
C LEU A 40 31.21 -2.26 -18.44
N ALA A 41 32.24 -2.57 -17.66
CA ALA A 41 32.24 -2.33 -16.22
C ALA A 41 32.18 -0.83 -15.87
N TRP A 42 32.91 0.02 -16.60
CA TRP A 42 32.85 1.48 -16.41
C TRP A 42 31.52 2.09 -16.84
N ASP A 43 30.99 1.69 -18.00
CA ASP A 43 29.67 2.14 -18.48
C ASP A 43 28.58 1.82 -17.45
N TRP A 44 28.67 0.63 -16.84
CA TRP A 44 27.76 0.21 -15.77
C TRP A 44 27.93 1.06 -14.49
N ILE A 45 29.17 1.38 -14.07
CA ILE A 45 29.44 2.26 -12.92
C ILE A 45 28.88 3.67 -13.17
N GLU A 46 29.07 4.22 -14.37
CA GLU A 46 28.56 5.55 -14.75
C GLU A 46 27.03 5.61 -14.78
N ASP A 47 26.39 4.54 -15.24
CA ASP A 47 24.93 4.40 -15.18
C ASP A 47 24.42 4.42 -13.74
N ARG A 48 25.05 3.67 -12.84
CA ARG A 48 24.70 3.65 -11.40
C ARG A 48 24.95 4.99 -10.73
N ALA A 49 26.06 5.66 -11.04
CA ALA A 49 26.37 6.99 -10.52
C ALA A 49 25.30 8.02 -10.91
N ARG A 50 24.84 7.99 -12.17
CA ARG A 50 23.73 8.83 -12.64
C ARG A 50 22.42 8.50 -11.92
N TYR A 51 22.11 7.22 -11.76
CA TYR A 51 20.89 6.76 -11.08
C TYR A 51 20.84 7.20 -9.62
N TYR A 52 21.96 7.09 -8.90
CA TYR A 52 22.03 7.44 -7.47
C TYR A 52 22.39 8.92 -7.22
N GLY A 53 22.62 9.73 -8.25
CA GLY A 53 23.05 11.12 -8.09
C GLY A 53 24.41 11.26 -7.38
N THR A 54 25.30 10.29 -7.58
CA THR A 54 26.58 10.15 -6.88
C THR A 54 27.76 10.15 -7.84
N SER A 55 28.99 10.09 -7.31
CA SER A 55 30.19 10.17 -8.13
C SER A 55 30.58 8.79 -8.70
N PRO A 56 30.93 8.67 -9.99
CA PRO A 56 31.40 7.40 -10.56
C PRO A 56 32.72 6.92 -9.93
N TYR A 57 33.48 7.80 -9.27
CA TYR A 57 34.71 7.46 -8.57
C TYR A 57 34.52 6.59 -7.32
N LEU A 58 33.27 6.36 -6.89
CA LEU A 58 32.95 5.43 -5.81
C LEU A 58 32.90 3.96 -6.27
N GLY A 59 32.88 3.72 -7.57
CA GLY A 59 32.88 2.36 -8.12
C GLY A 59 34.26 1.72 -8.06
N THR A 60 34.31 0.40 -7.87
CA THR A 60 35.54 -0.38 -7.97
C THR A 60 35.38 -1.52 -8.96
N ILE A 61 36.47 -1.86 -9.65
CA ILE A 61 36.51 -2.95 -10.63
C ILE A 61 37.54 -3.97 -10.14
N THR A 62 37.13 -5.21 -10.00
CA THR A 62 38.04 -6.33 -9.72
C THR A 62 38.22 -7.18 -10.97
N GLU A 63 39.48 -7.44 -11.33
CA GLU A 63 39.88 -8.26 -12.46
C GLU A 63 40.39 -9.62 -11.95
N LYS A 64 39.91 -10.71 -12.58
CA LYS A 64 40.37 -12.06 -12.28
C LYS A 64 40.67 -12.82 -13.56
N GLU A 65 41.90 -13.27 -13.72
CA GLU A 65 42.27 -14.20 -14.77
C GLU A 65 41.73 -15.60 -14.43
N VAL A 66 40.88 -16.14 -15.30
CA VAL A 66 40.27 -17.46 -15.18
C VAL A 66 40.88 -18.35 -16.25
N LYS A 67 41.74 -19.26 -15.82
CA LYS A 67 42.22 -20.33 -16.69
C LYS A 67 41.09 -21.32 -16.89
N GLU A 68 40.56 -21.42 -18.11
CA GLU A 68 39.54 -22.42 -18.42
C GLU A 68 40.06 -23.81 -18.04
N PRO A 69 39.32 -24.57 -17.21
CA PRO A 69 39.68 -25.95 -16.94
C PRO A 69 39.66 -26.73 -18.26
N ALA A 70 40.65 -27.59 -18.45
CA ALA A 70 40.69 -28.49 -19.59
C ALA A 70 39.35 -29.22 -19.70
N LYS A 71 38.77 -29.25 -20.91
CA LYS A 71 37.49 -29.90 -21.21
C LYS A 71 37.50 -31.29 -20.53
N PRO A 72 36.61 -31.54 -19.55
CA PRO A 72 36.60 -32.84 -18.89
C PRO A 72 36.38 -33.92 -19.96
N PRO A 73 36.99 -35.12 -19.80
CA PRO A 73 36.74 -36.23 -20.70
C PRO A 73 35.22 -36.44 -20.82
N PRO A 74 34.71 -36.86 -22.00
CA PRO A 74 33.28 -37.10 -22.19
C PRO A 74 32.77 -37.96 -21.04
N PRO A 75 31.76 -37.50 -20.30
CA PRO A 75 31.30 -38.20 -19.11
C PRO A 75 30.87 -39.60 -19.52
N LYS A 76 31.40 -40.63 -18.85
CA LYS A 76 30.76 -41.95 -18.86
C LYS A 76 29.29 -41.72 -18.52
N GLU A 77 28.38 -42.31 -19.28
CA GLU A 77 26.94 -42.27 -19.00
C GLU A 77 26.69 -42.86 -17.61
N VAL A 78 26.74 -42.01 -16.59
CA VAL A 78 26.24 -42.32 -15.27
C VAL A 78 24.73 -42.15 -15.38
N PRO A 79 23.92 -43.15 -14.97
CA PRO A 79 22.48 -42.99 -14.90
C PRO A 79 22.17 -41.69 -14.17
N VAL A 80 21.52 -40.75 -14.85
CA VAL A 80 21.08 -39.49 -14.25
C VAL A 80 20.08 -39.86 -13.16
N GLU A 81 20.57 -39.98 -11.94
CA GLU A 81 19.75 -40.08 -10.75
C GLU A 81 18.96 -38.77 -10.72
N ARG A 82 17.70 -38.85 -11.19
CA ARG A 82 16.80 -37.69 -11.22
C ARG A 82 16.68 -37.23 -9.79
N MET A 83 17.38 -36.15 -9.44
CA MET A 83 17.17 -35.49 -8.16
C MET A 83 15.66 -35.26 -8.04
N PRO A 84 15.03 -35.68 -6.92
CA PRO A 84 13.62 -35.47 -6.74
C PRO A 84 13.35 -33.97 -6.94
N ARG A 85 12.38 -33.64 -7.81
CA ARG A 85 11.86 -32.27 -7.90
C ARG A 85 11.48 -31.86 -6.49
N VAL A 86 12.24 -30.94 -5.89
CA VAL A 86 11.88 -30.33 -4.62
C VAL A 86 10.59 -29.55 -4.90
N ILE A 87 9.46 -30.10 -4.47
CA ILE A 87 8.21 -29.36 -4.43
C ILE A 87 8.41 -28.36 -3.29
N HIS A 88 8.73 -27.11 -3.62
CA HIS A 88 8.70 -26.06 -2.62
C HIS A 88 7.24 -25.89 -2.20
N GLU A 89 6.92 -26.26 -0.96
CA GLU A 89 5.64 -25.90 -0.36
C GLU A 89 5.49 -24.38 -0.45
N ARG A 90 4.34 -23.90 -0.93
CA ARG A 90 4.06 -22.46 -1.00
C ARG A 90 3.73 -21.95 0.39
N ALA A 91 4.07 -20.69 0.67
CA ALA A 91 3.61 -20.01 1.86
C ALA A 91 2.15 -19.55 1.69
N GLU A 92 1.35 -19.71 2.74
CA GLU A 92 -0.03 -19.23 2.81
C GLU A 92 -0.06 -17.87 3.52
N ILE A 93 -0.51 -16.83 2.84
CA ILE A 93 -0.48 -15.46 3.38
C ILE A 93 -1.91 -14.95 3.55
N THR A 94 -2.25 -14.54 4.77
CA THR A 94 -3.44 -13.74 5.07
C THR A 94 -3.03 -12.30 5.30
N VAL A 95 -3.75 -11.35 4.71
CA VAL A 95 -3.51 -9.92 4.94
C VAL A 95 -4.67 -9.35 5.75
N ARG A 96 -4.34 -8.65 6.85
CA ARG A 96 -5.24 -7.86 7.69
C ARG A 96 -5.05 -6.39 7.41
N VAL A 97 -6.13 -5.68 7.12
CA VAL A 97 -6.12 -4.24 6.87
C VAL A 97 -6.95 -3.54 7.94
N ARG A 98 -6.33 -2.55 8.61
CA ARG A 98 -6.95 -1.81 9.72
C ARG A 98 -6.77 -0.31 9.55
N ASP A 99 -7.68 0.43 10.16
CA ASP A 99 -7.57 1.88 10.31
C ASP A 99 -6.46 2.20 11.33
N SER A 100 -5.52 3.06 10.95
CA SER A 100 -4.40 3.46 11.80
C SER A 100 -4.81 4.21 13.08
N VAL A 101 -5.94 4.92 13.05
CA VAL A 101 -6.48 5.75 14.12
C VAL A 101 -7.39 4.93 15.04
N THR A 102 -8.37 4.23 14.48
CA THR A 102 -9.38 3.51 15.29
C THR A 102 -8.98 2.07 15.61
N ARG A 103 -8.01 1.51 14.87
CA ARG A 103 -7.61 0.09 14.89
C ARG A 103 -8.73 -0.87 14.46
N GLU A 104 -9.85 -0.34 13.98
CA GLU A 104 -10.95 -1.15 13.46
C GLU A 104 -10.59 -1.75 12.09
N PRO A 105 -11.16 -2.91 11.74
CA PRO A 105 -10.94 -3.53 10.44
C PRO A 105 -11.55 -2.70 9.30
N ILE A 106 -10.82 -2.60 8.19
CA ILE A 106 -11.29 -1.93 6.98
C ILE A 106 -11.84 -3.00 6.01
N PRO A 107 -13.17 -3.08 5.85
CA PRO A 107 -13.76 -3.97 4.87
C PRO A 107 -13.59 -3.43 3.45
N ALA A 108 -13.66 -4.32 2.47
CA ALA A 108 -13.61 -3.98 1.05
C ALA A 108 -12.34 -3.22 0.60
N ALA A 109 -11.24 -3.33 1.35
CA ALA A 109 -9.95 -2.82 0.92
C ALA A 109 -9.37 -3.75 -0.16
N THR A 110 -8.89 -3.16 -1.25
CA THR A 110 -8.19 -3.90 -2.30
C THR A 110 -6.73 -4.09 -1.89
N VAL A 111 -6.31 -5.35 -1.79
CA VAL A 111 -4.95 -5.77 -1.46
C VAL A 111 -4.35 -6.46 -2.68
N ARG A 112 -3.29 -5.88 -3.24
CA ARG A 112 -2.46 -6.52 -4.26
C ARG A 112 -1.16 -7.00 -3.61
N PHE A 113 -0.99 -8.31 -3.50
CA PHE A 113 0.19 -8.95 -2.91
C PHE A 113 0.90 -9.79 -3.98
N GLY A 114 2.13 -9.42 -4.34
CA GLY A 114 2.90 -10.15 -5.37
C GLY A 114 2.21 -10.18 -6.74
N GLY A 115 1.43 -9.15 -7.07
CA GLY A 115 0.67 -9.05 -8.33
C GLY A 115 -0.71 -9.72 -8.32
N VAL A 116 -1.05 -10.49 -7.29
CA VAL A 116 -2.40 -11.07 -7.12
C VAL A 116 -3.25 -10.12 -6.29
N GLU A 117 -4.50 -9.92 -6.69
CA GLU A 117 -5.42 -8.99 -6.04
C GLU A 117 -6.52 -9.73 -5.28
N LYS A 118 -6.82 -9.25 -4.07
CA LYS A 118 -7.93 -9.72 -3.23
C LYS A 118 -8.58 -8.55 -2.51
N ILE A 119 -9.78 -8.77 -2.00
CA ILE A 119 -10.56 -7.78 -1.27
C ILE A 119 -10.73 -8.27 0.17
N THR A 120 -10.64 -7.36 1.14
CA THR A 120 -10.87 -7.70 2.54
C THR A 120 -12.35 -7.90 2.86
N ASP A 121 -12.64 -8.86 3.73
CA ASP A 121 -13.97 -9.14 4.24
C ASP A 121 -14.38 -8.17 5.37
N LEU A 122 -15.50 -8.45 6.05
CA LEU A 122 -15.98 -7.63 7.18
C LEU A 122 -15.03 -7.60 8.38
N THR A 123 -14.15 -8.60 8.52
CA THR A 123 -13.12 -8.67 9.56
C THR A 123 -11.83 -7.95 9.16
N GLY A 124 -11.78 -7.40 7.94
CA GLY A 124 -10.60 -6.74 7.38
C GLY A 124 -9.55 -7.73 6.92
N GLU A 125 -9.91 -9.00 6.72
CA GLU A 125 -9.02 -10.08 6.30
C GLU A 125 -9.24 -10.44 4.83
N THR A 126 -8.16 -10.77 4.12
CA THR A 126 -8.23 -11.37 2.79
C THR A 126 -8.28 -12.89 2.89
N ASP A 127 -8.84 -13.54 1.87
CA ASP A 127 -8.54 -14.96 1.62
C ASP A 127 -7.03 -15.18 1.41
N TYR A 128 -6.56 -16.43 1.54
CA TYR A 128 -5.14 -16.78 1.42
C TYR A 128 -4.51 -16.46 0.05
N PHE A 129 -3.39 -15.75 0.04
CA PHE A 129 -2.47 -15.73 -1.09
C PHE A 129 -1.52 -16.93 -0.96
N TYR A 130 -1.15 -17.51 -2.10
CA TYR A 130 -0.14 -18.58 -2.15
C TYR A 130 1.07 -18.05 -2.90
N VAL A 131 2.19 -17.89 -2.20
CA VAL A 131 3.41 -17.30 -2.74
C VAL A 131 4.61 -18.21 -2.51
N ASP A 132 5.67 -17.99 -3.28
CA ASP A 132 6.91 -18.73 -3.11
C ASP A 132 7.66 -18.20 -1.87
N PRO A 133 8.23 -19.09 -1.03
CA PRO A 133 9.02 -18.67 0.13
C PRO A 133 10.40 -18.12 -0.29
N TYR A 134 11.10 -17.52 0.67
CA TYR A 134 12.42 -16.89 0.51
C TYR A 134 12.43 -15.76 -0.52
N ALA A 135 11.31 -15.02 -0.63
CA ALA A 135 11.14 -13.95 -1.59
C ALA A 135 10.53 -12.69 -0.94
N CYS A 136 10.76 -11.56 -1.59
CA CYS A 136 10.20 -10.26 -1.22
C CYS A 136 9.13 -9.86 -2.24
N TYR A 137 7.94 -9.50 -1.75
CA TYR A 137 6.79 -9.19 -2.60
C TYR A 137 6.36 -7.73 -2.47
N PRO A 138 6.04 -7.04 -3.58
CA PRO A 138 5.36 -5.76 -3.51
C PRO A 138 3.93 -5.94 -3.01
N VAL A 139 3.53 -5.05 -2.12
CA VAL A 139 2.21 -4.99 -1.52
C VAL A 139 1.65 -3.59 -1.73
N THR A 140 0.52 -3.52 -2.43
CA THR A 140 -0.25 -2.28 -2.59
C THR A 140 -1.61 -2.48 -1.97
N ILE A 141 -2.02 -1.56 -1.10
CA ILE A 141 -3.32 -1.62 -0.41
C ILE A 141 -4.03 -0.29 -0.58
N SER A 142 -5.27 -0.32 -1.07
CA SER A 142 -6.10 0.85 -1.28
C SER A 142 -7.51 0.63 -0.75
N ALA A 143 -8.09 1.67 -0.17
CA ALA A 143 -9.49 1.71 0.23
C ALA A 143 -10.03 3.15 0.09
N PRO A 144 -11.32 3.34 -0.22
CA PRO A 144 -11.93 4.67 -0.26
C PRO A 144 -11.71 5.43 1.05
N PHE A 145 -11.43 6.73 0.98
CA PHE A 145 -11.16 7.62 2.12
C PHE A 145 -9.85 7.35 2.88
N TYR A 146 -9.00 6.45 2.40
CA TYR A 146 -7.67 6.19 2.95
C TYR A 146 -6.58 6.43 1.91
N ARG A 147 -5.39 6.78 2.38
CA ARG A 147 -4.19 6.83 1.55
C ARG A 147 -3.79 5.42 1.12
N THR A 148 -3.41 5.29 -0.15
CA THR A 148 -2.85 4.04 -0.68
C THR A 148 -1.52 3.75 0.03
N LEU A 149 -1.35 2.53 0.51
CA LEU A 149 -0.10 2.03 1.07
C LEU A 149 0.64 1.22 0.00
N GLU A 150 1.90 1.54 -0.21
CA GLU A 150 2.82 0.76 -1.06
C GLU A 150 4.04 0.35 -0.23
N THR A 151 4.32 -0.95 -0.18
CA THR A 151 5.42 -1.49 0.63
C THR A 151 5.96 -2.80 0.06
N LEU A 152 7.03 -3.32 0.65
CA LEU A 152 7.63 -4.60 0.34
C LEU A 152 7.49 -5.53 1.55
N THR A 153 7.27 -6.82 1.30
CA THR A 153 7.05 -7.81 2.36
C THR A 153 7.82 -9.08 2.10
N ASP A 154 8.69 -9.42 3.05
CA ASP A 154 9.51 -10.63 3.00
C ASP A 154 8.72 -11.84 3.52
N VAL A 155 8.82 -12.95 2.78
CA VAL A 155 8.25 -14.24 3.14
C VAL A 155 9.41 -15.23 3.30
N PRO A 156 9.94 -15.44 4.51
CA PRO A 156 11.22 -16.13 4.69
C PRO A 156 11.13 -17.65 4.66
N GLU A 157 9.96 -18.27 4.88
CA GLU A 157 9.83 -19.74 4.99
C GLU A 157 8.46 -20.19 4.46
N PRO A 158 8.30 -21.45 4.02
CA PRO A 158 7.02 -21.99 3.54
C PRO A 158 6.07 -22.34 4.70
N LYS A 159 5.57 -21.33 5.41
CA LYS A 159 4.57 -21.49 6.48
C LYS A 159 3.44 -20.47 6.34
N PRO A 160 2.32 -20.67 7.04
CA PRO A 160 1.28 -19.66 7.09
C PRO A 160 1.74 -18.38 7.79
N TYR A 161 1.43 -17.21 7.21
CA TYR A 161 1.65 -15.90 7.80
C TYR A 161 0.38 -15.07 7.82
N THR A 162 0.30 -14.18 8.80
CA THR A 162 -0.70 -13.10 8.82
C THR A 162 0.01 -11.77 8.94
N PHE A 163 -0.01 -10.97 7.87
CA PHE A 163 0.53 -9.61 7.88
C PHE A 163 -0.58 -8.62 8.20
N THR A 164 -0.31 -7.66 9.09
CA THR A 164 -1.27 -6.60 9.44
C THR A 164 -0.74 -5.26 8.98
N TYR A 165 -1.52 -4.56 8.15
CA TYR A 165 -1.23 -3.22 7.67
C TYR A 165 -2.25 -2.23 8.21
N TYR A 166 -1.78 -1.00 8.39
CA TYR A 166 -2.59 0.11 8.85
C TYR A 166 -2.67 1.17 7.76
N LEU A 167 -3.88 1.55 7.35
CA LEU A 167 -4.09 2.64 6.40
C LEU A 167 -4.35 3.95 7.15
N GLU A 168 -3.80 5.03 6.61
CA GLU A 168 -4.04 6.40 7.10
C GLU A 168 -5.27 7.00 6.43
N PRO A 169 -6.26 7.50 7.20
CA PRO A 169 -7.36 8.27 6.64
C PRO A 169 -6.88 9.55 5.95
N LYS A 170 -7.57 9.96 4.90
CA LYS A 170 -7.33 11.21 4.16
C LYS A 170 -7.91 12.43 4.87
N PHE A 171 -7.39 12.78 6.05
CA PHE A 171 -7.91 13.94 6.80
C PHE A 171 -7.60 15.26 6.09
N GLY A 172 -8.65 16.00 5.71
CA GLY A 172 -8.53 17.33 5.11
C GLY A 172 -8.02 17.34 3.67
N GLU A 173 -7.89 16.18 3.04
CA GLU A 173 -7.60 16.09 1.61
C GLU A 173 -8.90 16.22 0.79
N GLU A 174 -8.78 16.71 -0.43
CA GLU A 174 -9.91 16.77 -1.35
C GLU A 174 -10.35 15.35 -1.74
N LEU A 175 -11.64 15.08 -1.58
CA LEU A 175 -12.24 13.82 -2.00
C LEU A 175 -12.16 13.69 -3.53
N SER A 176 -11.81 12.50 -4.00
CA SER A 176 -11.91 12.19 -5.44
C SER A 176 -13.37 12.29 -5.92
N GLU A 177 -13.59 12.42 -7.22
CA GLU A 177 -14.97 12.44 -7.76
C GLU A 177 -15.78 11.21 -7.36
N ASP A 178 -15.15 10.03 -7.33
CA ASP A 178 -15.81 8.78 -6.93
C ASP A 178 -16.12 8.77 -5.43
N GLU A 179 -15.19 9.26 -4.59
CA GLU A 179 -15.41 9.42 -3.15
C GLU A 179 -16.53 10.42 -2.86
N ARG A 180 -16.58 11.55 -3.59
CA ARG A 180 -17.68 12.53 -3.50
C ARG A 180 -19.01 11.91 -3.89
N ARG A 181 -19.09 11.21 -5.03
CA ARG A 181 -20.31 10.51 -5.47
C ARG A 181 -20.77 9.47 -4.46
N GLU A 182 -19.83 8.77 -3.81
CA GLU A 182 -20.15 7.78 -2.78
C GLU A 182 -20.76 8.44 -1.53
N VAL A 183 -20.19 9.55 -1.08
CA VAL A 183 -20.73 10.32 0.05
C VAL A 183 -22.09 10.94 -0.30
N ASP A 184 -22.22 11.53 -1.49
CA ASP A 184 -23.47 12.08 -2.00
C ASP A 184 -24.57 11.02 -2.04
N SER A 185 -24.27 9.82 -2.55
CA SER A 185 -25.25 8.71 -2.60
C SER A 185 -25.71 8.27 -1.21
N VAL A 186 -24.85 8.38 -0.19
CA VAL A 186 -25.24 8.11 1.20
C VAL A 186 -26.23 9.16 1.68
N TRP A 187 -25.92 10.44 1.52
CA TRP A 187 -26.79 11.52 1.97
C TRP A 187 -28.08 11.63 1.18
N GLU A 188 -28.04 11.42 -0.13
CA GLU A 188 -29.23 11.36 -0.99
C GLU A 188 -30.24 10.33 -0.47
N LYS A 189 -29.79 9.11 -0.14
CA LYS A 189 -30.67 8.06 0.41
C LYS A 189 -31.26 8.43 1.77
N VAL A 190 -30.44 9.05 2.63
CA VAL A 190 -30.87 9.47 3.96
C VAL A 190 -31.91 10.59 3.87
N LEU A 191 -31.64 11.61 3.05
CA LEU A 191 -32.51 12.77 2.85
C LEU A 191 -33.79 12.42 2.10
N ALA A 192 -33.73 11.49 1.14
CA ALA A 192 -34.93 10.96 0.47
C ALA A 192 -35.92 10.36 1.47
N GLY A 193 -35.43 9.74 2.56
CA GLY A 193 -36.27 9.25 3.65
C GLY A 193 -37.03 10.36 4.41
N LEU A 194 -36.60 11.61 4.30
CA LEU A 194 -37.27 12.80 4.82
C LEU A 194 -38.09 13.55 3.76
N GLY A 195 -38.12 13.06 2.52
CA GLY A 195 -38.73 13.78 1.38
C GLY A 195 -37.89 14.97 0.87
N ILE A 196 -36.61 15.05 1.25
CA ILE A 196 -35.67 16.06 0.78
C ILE A 196 -34.91 15.52 -0.43
N VAL A 197 -34.93 16.26 -1.54
CA VAL A 197 -34.27 15.91 -2.80
C VAL A 197 -32.84 16.46 -2.78
N TRP A 198 -31.82 15.60 -2.96
CA TRP A 198 -30.40 15.99 -2.86
C TRP A 198 -30.04 17.14 -3.80
N GLU A 199 -30.57 17.15 -5.02
CA GLU A 199 -30.32 18.19 -6.02
C GLU A 199 -30.86 19.55 -5.61
N GLN A 200 -31.84 19.60 -4.71
CA GLN A 200 -32.42 20.84 -4.16
C GLN A 200 -31.70 21.32 -2.90
N VAL A 201 -30.80 20.52 -2.35
CA VAL A 201 -29.95 20.92 -1.22
C VAL A 201 -28.91 21.92 -1.71
N ASP A 202 -28.74 23.00 -0.95
CA ASP A 202 -27.72 24.01 -1.22
C ASP A 202 -26.31 23.39 -1.19
N GLU A 203 -25.43 23.87 -2.07
CA GLU A 203 -24.08 23.31 -2.21
C GLU A 203 -23.24 23.49 -0.94
N GLU A 204 -23.48 24.54 -0.14
CA GLU A 204 -22.84 24.75 1.16
C GLU A 204 -23.22 23.63 2.14
N LEU A 205 -24.50 23.23 2.18
CA LEU A 205 -24.93 22.10 3.00
C LEU A 205 -24.39 20.78 2.46
N LYS A 206 -24.29 20.59 1.14
CA LYS A 206 -23.68 19.39 0.57
C LYS A 206 -22.21 19.28 0.97
N GLU A 207 -21.43 20.35 0.86
CA GLU A 207 -20.03 20.37 1.30
C GLU A 207 -19.90 20.09 2.80
N LEU A 208 -20.77 20.67 3.61
CA LEU A 208 -20.82 20.39 5.05
C LEU A 208 -21.09 18.90 5.34
N LEU A 209 -22.06 18.30 4.65
CA LEU A 209 -22.40 16.88 4.78
C LEU A 209 -21.29 15.97 4.23
N ARG A 210 -20.62 16.37 3.14
CA ARG A 210 -19.45 15.67 2.60
C ARG A 210 -18.31 15.63 3.61
N GLY A 211 -18.06 16.74 4.31
CA GLY A 211 -17.01 16.86 5.31
C GLY A 211 -17.19 15.96 6.55
N PHE A 212 -18.35 15.32 6.75
CA PHE A 212 -18.51 14.29 7.80
C PHE A 212 -17.49 13.16 7.66
N VAL A 213 -17.08 12.85 6.42
CA VAL A 213 -16.07 11.81 6.17
C VAL A 213 -14.68 12.23 6.65
N THR A 214 -14.43 13.51 6.89
CA THR A 214 -13.19 14.00 7.52
C THR A 214 -13.13 13.65 9.00
N GLY A 215 -14.27 13.36 9.64
CA GLY A 215 -14.34 12.88 11.02
C GLY A 215 -14.78 13.94 12.03
N VAL A 216 -14.64 13.58 13.30
CA VAL A 216 -15.33 14.28 14.42
C VAL A 216 -14.88 15.73 14.62
N ASP A 217 -13.61 16.05 14.35
CA ASP A 217 -13.10 17.40 14.58
C ASP A 217 -13.68 18.39 13.57
N TYR A 218 -13.82 17.99 12.30
CA TYR A 218 -14.51 18.77 11.28
C TYR A 218 -15.98 19.05 11.67
N VAL A 219 -16.69 18.00 12.13
CA VAL A 219 -18.09 18.13 12.53
C VAL A 219 -18.25 19.06 13.73
N LYS A 220 -17.33 19.01 14.70
CA LYS A 220 -17.32 19.94 15.84
C LYS A 220 -17.08 21.38 15.43
N GLU A 221 -16.12 21.61 14.53
CA GLU A 221 -15.79 22.93 14.01
C GLU A 221 -16.99 23.58 13.30
N HIS A 222 -17.71 22.80 12.50
CA HIS A 222 -18.86 23.28 11.73
C HIS A 222 -20.21 23.05 12.42
N TRP A 223 -20.20 22.62 13.69
CA TRP A 223 -21.41 22.27 14.43
C TRP A 223 -22.46 23.39 14.48
N PRO A 224 -22.11 24.67 14.74
CA PRO A 224 -23.09 25.76 14.75
C PRO A 224 -23.80 25.95 13.41
N MET A 225 -23.08 25.79 12.30
CA MET A 225 -23.62 25.93 10.95
C MET A 225 -24.56 24.78 10.63
N LEU A 226 -24.19 23.54 11.00
CA LEU A 226 -25.05 22.38 10.84
C LEU A 226 -26.36 22.53 11.62
N LEU A 227 -26.31 23.06 12.85
CA LEU A 227 -27.50 23.29 13.65
C LEU A 227 -28.43 24.34 13.03
N ALA A 228 -27.89 25.43 12.51
CA ALA A 228 -28.67 26.45 11.81
C ALA A 228 -29.40 25.85 10.61
N TRP A 229 -28.68 25.11 9.77
CA TRP A 229 -29.25 24.40 8.62
C TRP A 229 -30.30 23.38 9.01
N ALA A 230 -30.08 22.63 10.09
CA ALA A 230 -31.02 21.62 10.54
C ALA A 230 -32.36 22.23 10.98
N ILE A 231 -32.34 23.45 11.54
CA ILE A 231 -33.55 24.22 11.87
C ILE A 231 -34.28 24.66 10.59
N GLU A 232 -33.55 25.11 9.57
CA GLU A 232 -34.14 25.63 8.32
C GLU A 232 -34.68 24.53 7.40
N THR A 233 -34.02 23.38 7.34
CA THR A 233 -34.31 22.29 6.40
C THR A 233 -35.08 21.12 7.01
N ALA A 234 -35.43 21.21 8.30
CA ALA A 234 -35.99 20.11 9.08
C ALA A 234 -35.13 18.83 9.07
N LEU A 235 -33.80 18.97 8.94
CA LEU A 235 -32.87 17.86 9.06
C LEU A 235 -32.94 17.29 10.48
N THR A 236 -33.35 16.04 10.60
CA THR A 236 -33.56 15.40 11.91
C THR A 236 -32.28 14.80 12.47
N TRP A 237 -32.24 14.62 13.80
CA TRP A 237 -31.19 13.83 14.47
C TRP A 237 -31.00 12.44 13.83
N THR A 238 -32.11 11.77 13.55
CA THR A 238 -32.12 10.42 12.97
C THR A 238 -31.41 10.40 11.62
N ALA A 239 -31.59 11.43 10.80
CA ALA A 239 -30.93 11.53 9.51
C ALA A 239 -29.42 11.73 9.66
N LEU A 240 -28.98 12.65 10.54
CA LEU A 240 -27.54 12.85 10.82
C LEU A 240 -26.88 11.58 11.36
N GLU A 241 -27.51 10.91 12.34
CA GLU A 241 -27.01 9.65 12.90
C GLU A 241 -26.95 8.54 11.83
N SER A 242 -27.96 8.46 10.97
CA SER A 242 -28.03 7.44 9.90
C SER A 242 -26.97 7.69 8.82
N GLY A 243 -26.81 8.94 8.37
CA GLY A 243 -25.78 9.31 7.39
C GLY A 243 -24.38 9.06 7.94
N ALA A 244 -24.09 9.50 9.17
CA ALA A 244 -22.81 9.23 9.81
C ALA A 244 -22.56 7.72 10.01
N ALA A 245 -23.59 6.93 10.36
CA ALA A 245 -23.46 5.48 10.51
C ALA A 245 -23.18 4.77 9.18
N LEU A 246 -23.86 5.18 8.10
CA LEU A 246 -23.61 4.66 6.76
C LEU A 246 -22.21 5.03 6.26
N LEU A 247 -21.76 6.27 6.51
CA LEU A 247 -20.38 6.67 6.23
C LEU A 247 -19.37 5.87 7.08
N ALA A 248 -19.65 5.62 8.36
CA ALA A 248 -18.79 4.81 9.23
C ALA A 248 -18.67 3.33 8.80
N SER A 249 -19.58 2.84 7.97
CA SER A 249 -19.45 1.52 7.34
C SER A 249 -18.36 1.47 6.26
N LYS A 250 -18.02 2.63 5.69
CA LYS A 250 -17.03 2.81 4.61
C LYS A 250 -15.72 3.40 5.14
N ALA A 251 -15.81 4.36 6.05
CA ALA A 251 -14.71 5.12 6.65
C ALA A 251 -14.77 4.98 8.19
N ARG A 252 -13.98 4.07 8.77
CA ARG A 252 -14.12 3.64 10.17
C ARG A 252 -13.90 4.78 11.16
N HIS A 253 -13.02 5.73 10.86
CA HIS A 253 -12.80 6.92 11.66
C HIS A 253 -14.05 7.80 11.85
N VAL A 254 -15.04 7.71 10.95
CA VAL A 254 -16.33 8.42 11.08
C VAL A 254 -17.17 7.89 12.24
N LYS A 255 -16.87 6.71 12.80
CA LYS A 255 -17.58 6.20 14.00
C LYS A 255 -17.54 7.19 15.17
N LYS A 256 -16.45 7.95 15.33
CA LYS A 256 -16.35 9.00 16.36
C LYS A 256 -17.37 10.14 16.14
N VAL A 257 -17.79 10.40 14.91
CA VAL A 257 -18.88 11.34 14.59
C VAL A 257 -20.20 10.80 15.14
N VAL A 258 -20.50 9.52 14.91
CA VAL A 258 -21.74 8.89 15.42
C VAL A 258 -21.80 8.99 16.95
N ASP A 259 -20.69 8.70 17.63
CA ASP A 259 -20.62 8.79 19.09
C ASP A 259 -20.79 10.24 19.59
N PHE A 260 -20.20 11.20 18.87
CA PHE A 260 -20.40 12.62 19.15
C PHE A 260 -21.88 13.05 18.98
N LEU A 261 -22.52 12.71 17.87
CA LEU A 261 -23.93 13.04 17.61
C LEU A 261 -24.85 12.50 18.71
N LYS A 262 -24.63 11.24 19.14
CA LYS A 262 -25.39 10.64 20.27
C LYS A 262 -25.18 11.41 21.57
N GLY A 263 -23.97 11.88 21.82
CA GLY A 263 -23.64 12.71 22.98
C GLY A 263 -24.30 14.09 22.94
N GLU A 264 -24.41 14.71 21.77
CA GLU A 264 -25.03 16.03 21.59
C GLU A 264 -26.56 16.00 21.62
N LYS A 265 -27.16 14.87 21.24
CA LYS A 265 -28.62 14.67 21.22
C LYS A 265 -29.32 14.99 22.55
N GLN A 266 -28.63 14.81 23.68
CA GLN A 266 -29.17 15.11 25.01
C GLN A 266 -29.29 16.63 25.27
N TYR A 267 -28.49 17.46 24.60
CA TYR A 267 -28.43 18.90 24.83
C TYR A 267 -29.34 19.69 23.89
N ILE A 268 -29.61 19.15 22.69
CA ILE A 268 -30.43 19.82 21.67
C ILE A 268 -31.59 18.91 21.25
N PRO A 269 -32.59 18.69 22.13
CA PRO A 269 -33.68 17.78 21.84
C PRO A 269 -34.61 18.30 20.72
N ARG A 270 -34.59 19.60 20.40
CA ARG A 270 -35.50 20.23 19.41
C ARG A 270 -35.29 19.82 17.94
N LEU A 271 -34.26 19.01 17.65
CA LEU A 271 -34.09 18.36 16.34
C LEU A 271 -34.74 16.97 16.29
N THR A 272 -35.67 16.67 17.21
CA THR A 272 -36.59 15.53 17.09
C THR A 272 -37.70 15.82 16.07
N PRO A 273 -38.17 14.78 15.34
CA PRO A 273 -39.20 14.91 14.32
C PRO A 273 -40.51 15.53 14.82
#